data_AF-A0A4Y2PCN6-F1
#
_entry.id   AF-A0A4Y2PCN6-F1
#
_cell.length_a   1.000
_cell.length_b   1.000
_cell.length_c   1.000
_cell.angle_alpha   90.00
_cell.angle_beta   90.00
_cell.angle_gamma   90.00
#
_symmetry.space_group_name_H-M   'P 1'
#
loop_
_entity.id
_entity.type
_entity.pdbx_description
1 polymer ?
#
loop_
_entity_poly.entity_id
_entity_poly.type
_entity_poly.pdbx_seq_one_letter_code
_entity_poly.pdbx_strand_id
1 'polypeptide(L)'
;MVLSAGQVQYNEIANYIDARYVSAPEAMWRLLGSHMHDQSHAVMRLPVHLPNQKSFTFKDGHEVEALEAARSKQTLLESWFQLNQNDPDAQTLLNTDIPCNYMYDRNNWKKRKRDDKIVARLYVLNVKDAERFYLRMLLLHVPGAASFKFLRMVVNVIYDTFKQAAFHRHLLNSDEEWDHCLHLSNAKATSSDLRLYSVLL
;
A
#
# COMPACT_ATOMS: atom_id res chain seq x y z
N MET A 1 -4.08 -45.74 -19.44
CA MET A 1 -4.57 -45.49 -18.07
C MET A 1 -4.63 -43.99 -17.87
N VAL A 2 -5.81 -43.40 -17.88
CA VAL A 2 -6.02 -41.98 -17.58
C VAL A 2 -6.14 -41.87 -16.07
N LEU A 3 -5.19 -41.22 -15.41
CA LEU A 3 -5.31 -40.87 -14.01
C LEU A 3 -6.38 -39.78 -13.92
N SER A 4 -7.56 -40.10 -13.39
CA SER A 4 -8.57 -39.08 -13.09
C SER A 4 -7.98 -38.15 -12.04
N ALA A 5 -7.89 -36.86 -12.34
CA ALA A 5 -7.60 -35.84 -11.34
C ALA A 5 -8.70 -35.93 -10.27
N GLY A 6 -8.35 -36.44 -9.09
CA GLY A 6 -9.27 -36.48 -7.96
C GLY A 6 -9.71 -35.05 -7.64
N GLN A 7 -11.03 -34.80 -7.63
CA GLN A 7 -11.56 -33.55 -7.11
C GLN A 7 -11.11 -33.41 -5.66
N VAL A 8 -10.23 -32.44 -5.39
CA VAL A 8 -9.86 -32.07 -4.03
C VAL A 8 -11.08 -31.43 -3.39
N GLN A 9 -11.74 -32.15 -2.49
CA GLN A 9 -12.90 -31.64 -1.77
C GLN A 9 -12.42 -30.68 -0.68
N TYR A 10 -12.59 -29.37 -0.91
CA TYR A 10 -12.16 -28.33 0.03
C TYR A 10 -13.22 -28.11 1.11
N ASN A 11 -12.94 -28.56 2.34
CA ASN A 11 -13.82 -28.33 3.48
C ASN A 11 -13.45 -27.00 4.17
N GLU A 12 -14.11 -25.92 3.76
CA GLU A 12 -13.88 -24.57 4.29
C GLU A 12 -14.08 -24.49 5.82
N ILE A 13 -15.05 -25.24 6.37
CA ILE A 13 -15.39 -25.21 7.80
C ILE A 13 -14.27 -25.84 8.61
N ALA A 14 -13.79 -27.02 8.20
CA ALA A 14 -12.68 -27.69 8.88
C ALA A 14 -11.41 -26.83 8.82
N ASN A 15 -11.07 -26.31 7.64
CA ASN A 15 -9.90 -25.44 7.46
C ASN A 15 -9.99 -24.16 8.30
N TYR A 16 -11.18 -23.57 8.44
CA TYR A 16 -11.40 -22.40 9.28
C TYR A 16 -11.18 -22.69 10.77
N ILE A 17 -11.63 -23.85 11.25
CA ILE A 17 -11.44 -24.29 12.63
C ILE A 17 -9.96 -24.57 12.89
N ASP A 18 -9.31 -25.32 12.00
CA ASP A 18 -7.89 -25.68 12.13
C ASP A 18 -6.99 -24.44 12.10
N ALA A 19 -7.27 -23.47 11.22
CA ALA A 19 -6.51 -22.21 11.13
C ALA A 19 -6.65 -21.31 12.38
N ARG A 20 -7.66 -21.56 13.23
CA ARG A 20 -7.89 -20.83 14.50
C ARG A 20 -7.58 -21.66 15.74
N TYR A 21 -7.12 -22.90 15.56
CA TYR A 21 -6.75 -23.75 16.68
C TYR A 21 -5.58 -23.15 17.44
N VAL A 22 -5.76 -23.01 18.76
CA VAL A 22 -4.69 -22.63 19.69
C VAL A 22 -4.31 -23.89 20.45
N SER A 23 -3.05 -24.31 20.31
CA SER A 23 -2.57 -25.52 20.99
C SER A 23 -2.62 -25.37 22.51
N ALA A 24 -2.82 -26.47 23.24
CA ALA A 24 -2.85 -26.44 24.71
C ALA A 24 -1.59 -25.78 25.34
N PRO A 25 -0.36 -26.01 24.84
CA PRO A 25 0.83 -25.29 25.32
C PRO A 25 0.77 -23.79 25.08
N GLU A 26 0.30 -23.34 23.91
CA GLU A 26 0.15 -21.92 23.58
C GLU A 26 -0.92 -21.25 24.46
N ALA A 27 -2.04 -21.92 24.70
CA ALA A 27 -3.10 -21.45 25.59
C ALA A 27 -2.57 -21.27 27.03
N MET A 28 -1.81 -22.24 27.54
CA MET A 28 -1.16 -22.13 28.84
C MET A 28 -0.17 -20.95 28.89
N TRP A 29 0.63 -20.78 27.84
CA TRP A 29 1.60 -19.67 27.73
C TRP A 29 0.90 -18.30 27.78
N ARG A 30 -0.24 -18.16 27.09
CA ARG A 30 -1.10 -16.97 27.14
C ARG A 30 -1.68 -16.73 28.53
N LEU A 31 -2.20 -17.78 29.18
CA LEU A 31 -2.77 -17.70 30.54
C LEU A 31 -1.73 -17.27 31.59
N LEU A 32 -0.49 -17.73 31.43
CA LEU A 32 0.63 -17.36 32.30
C LEU A 32 1.22 -15.98 32.00
N GLY A 33 0.65 -15.23 31.04
CA GLY A 33 1.12 -13.89 30.67
C GLY A 33 2.52 -13.87 30.05
N SER A 34 2.99 -15.00 29.54
CA SER A 34 4.33 -15.10 28.97
C SER A 34 4.40 -14.41 27.61
N HIS A 35 5.52 -13.76 27.29
CA HIS A 35 5.72 -13.12 26.00
C HIS A 35 5.68 -14.18 24.88
N MET A 36 4.76 -13.99 23.93
CA MET A 36 4.60 -14.90 22.78
C MET A 36 5.48 -14.53 21.59
N HIS A 37 5.80 -13.24 21.45
CA HIS A 37 6.59 -12.73 20.35
C HIS A 37 7.41 -11.54 20.84
N ASP A 38 8.59 -11.39 20.26
CA ASP A 38 9.38 -10.17 20.37
C ASP A 38 9.39 -9.47 19.02
N GLN A 39 9.41 -8.13 19.04
CA GLN A 39 9.40 -7.32 17.82
C GLN A 39 10.79 -6.72 17.62
N SER A 40 11.52 -7.24 16.63
CA SER A 40 12.85 -6.73 16.28
C SER A 40 12.84 -5.32 15.66
N HIS A 41 11.68 -4.87 15.16
CA HIS A 41 11.51 -3.59 14.49
C HIS A 41 10.22 -2.90 14.94
N ALA A 42 10.27 -1.59 15.15
CA ALA A 42 9.07 -0.80 15.34
C ALA A 42 8.36 -0.55 14.00
N VAL A 43 7.03 -0.67 13.96
CA VAL A 43 6.25 -0.48 12.73
C VAL A 43 5.59 0.89 12.72
N MET A 44 5.94 1.75 11.77
CA MET A 44 5.32 3.07 11.58
C MET A 44 4.27 3.02 10.47
N ARG A 45 3.04 3.43 10.75
CA ARG A 45 1.97 3.48 9.73
C ARG A 45 1.92 4.85 9.05
N LEU A 46 2.10 4.87 7.74
CA LEU A 46 2.08 6.08 6.92
C LEU A 46 0.67 6.29 6.34
N PRO A 47 -0.01 7.42 6.64
CA PRO A 47 -1.33 7.74 6.09
C PRO A 47 -1.24 8.01 4.59
N VAL A 48 -2.27 7.55 3.85
CA VAL A 48 -2.46 7.84 2.43
C VAL A 48 -3.80 8.53 2.28
N HIS A 49 -3.80 9.73 1.71
CA HIS A 49 -5.02 10.48 1.43
C HIS A 49 -4.86 11.32 0.16
N LEU A 50 -5.98 11.58 -0.52
CA LEU A 50 -6.02 12.48 -1.67
C LEU A 50 -5.93 13.94 -1.20
N PRO A 51 -5.66 14.89 -2.12
CA PRO A 51 -5.80 16.32 -1.84
C PRO A 51 -7.18 16.63 -1.24
N ASN A 52 -7.22 17.39 -0.15
CA ASN A 52 -8.44 17.79 0.57
C ASN A 52 -9.31 16.66 1.15
N GLN A 53 -8.83 15.41 1.15
CA GLN A 53 -9.54 14.27 1.75
C GLN A 53 -8.83 13.75 3.00
N LYS A 54 -8.44 14.67 3.89
CA LYS A 54 -7.80 14.33 5.17
C LYS A 54 -8.82 13.72 6.12
N SER A 55 -8.47 12.60 6.76
CA SER A 55 -9.26 12.06 7.87
C SER A 55 -9.00 12.86 9.15
N PHE A 56 -10.06 13.27 9.84
CA PHE A 56 -9.98 13.88 11.16
C PHE A 56 -11.09 13.33 12.06
N THR A 57 -10.88 13.41 13.37
CA THR A 57 -11.87 13.03 14.38
C THR A 57 -12.45 14.31 14.96
N PHE A 58 -13.77 14.33 15.16
CA PHE A 58 -14.48 15.44 15.79
C PHE A 58 -15.34 14.90 16.94
N LYS A 59 -15.70 15.79 17.86
CA LYS A 59 -16.73 15.54 18.86
C LYS A 59 -18.04 16.11 18.35
N ASP A 60 -19.13 15.48 18.74
CA ASP A 60 -20.47 15.96 18.41
C ASP A 60 -20.64 17.42 18.88
N GLY A 61 -21.21 18.26 18.02
CA GLY A 61 -21.33 19.72 18.23
C GLY A 61 -20.08 20.58 17.93
N HIS A 62 -18.91 19.99 17.66
CA HIS A 62 -17.67 20.73 17.34
C HIS A 62 -17.14 20.44 15.92
N GLU A 63 -18.04 20.09 14.99
CA GLU A 63 -17.66 19.65 13.63
C GLU A 63 -16.92 20.73 12.83
N VAL A 64 -17.41 21.97 12.89
CA VAL A 64 -16.86 23.10 12.13
C VAL A 64 -15.47 23.47 12.63
N GLU A 65 -15.30 23.59 13.94
CA GLU A 65 -14.01 23.89 14.58
C GLU A 65 -12.98 22.78 14.29
N ALA A 66 -13.40 21.50 14.38
CA ALA A 66 -12.56 20.36 14.06
C ALA A 66 -12.15 20.34 12.58
N LEU A 67 -13.05 20.74 11.66
CA LEU A 67 -12.75 20.85 10.24
C LEU A 67 -11.73 21.96 9.96
N GLU A 68 -11.87 23.14 10.58
CA GLU A 68 -10.90 24.23 10.45
C GLU A 68 -9.53 23.87 11.03
N ALA A 69 -9.51 23.22 12.19
CA ALA A 69 -8.29 22.67 12.77
C ALA A 69 -7.65 21.60 11.87
N ALA A 70 -8.44 20.73 11.24
CA ALA A 70 -7.93 19.71 10.32
C ALA A 70 -7.38 20.31 9.01
N ARG A 71 -7.94 21.43 8.53
CA ARG A 71 -7.43 22.15 7.36
C ARG A 71 -6.06 22.77 7.62
N SER A 72 -5.89 23.40 8.77
CA SER A 72 -4.63 24.02 9.19
C SER A 72 -3.57 22.99 9.60
N LYS A 73 -3.99 21.84 10.12
CA LYS A 73 -3.07 20.78 10.52
C LYS A 73 -2.42 20.10 9.32
N GLN A 74 -1.10 20.07 9.37
CA GLN A 74 -0.28 19.34 8.43
C GLN A 74 -0.31 17.84 8.73
N THR A 75 -0.47 17.04 7.68
CA THR A 75 -0.41 15.58 7.76
C THR A 75 1.03 15.08 7.63
N LEU A 76 1.26 13.83 8.04
CA LEU A 76 2.56 13.17 7.89
C LEU A 76 3.03 13.10 6.42
N LEU A 77 2.08 12.91 5.50
CA LEU A 77 2.36 12.87 4.06
C LEU A 77 2.74 14.25 3.53
N GLU A 78 2.05 15.30 3.97
CA GLU A 78 2.39 16.68 3.59
C GLU A 78 3.70 17.15 4.21
N SER A 79 4.07 16.70 5.40
CA SER A 79 5.39 16.98 5.97
C SER A 79 6.50 16.27 5.23
N TRP A 80 6.25 15.09 4.65
CA TRP A 80 7.20 14.46 3.74
C TRP A 80 7.41 15.28 2.45
N PHE A 81 6.34 15.82 1.87
CA PHE A 81 6.44 16.74 0.73
C PHE A 81 7.29 17.97 1.05
N GLN A 82 7.08 18.59 2.20
CA GLN A 82 7.89 19.73 2.65
C GLN A 82 9.34 19.34 2.94
N LEU A 83 9.59 18.15 3.49
CA LEU A 83 10.95 17.66 3.70
C LEU A 83 11.70 17.56 2.36
N ASN A 84 11.06 16.98 1.35
CA ASN A 84 11.67 16.82 0.03
C ASN A 84 11.93 18.15 -0.68
N GLN A 85 11.22 19.23 -0.34
CA GLN A 85 11.52 20.57 -0.86
C GLN A 85 12.81 21.17 -0.28
N ASN A 86 13.18 20.77 0.93
CA ASN A 86 14.26 21.40 1.69
C ASN A 86 15.54 20.57 1.80
N ASP A 87 15.44 19.23 1.73
CA ASP A 87 16.56 18.31 1.97
C ASP A 87 16.83 17.43 0.75
N PRO A 88 17.97 17.61 0.06
CA PRO A 88 18.36 16.77 -1.09
C PRO A 88 18.49 15.29 -0.75
N ASP A 89 18.90 14.94 0.48
CA ASP A 89 19.05 13.54 0.88
C ASP A 89 17.69 12.84 0.91
N ALA A 90 16.66 13.54 1.41
CA ALA A 90 15.29 13.03 1.43
C ALA A 90 14.71 12.81 0.03
N GLN A 91 15.17 13.59 -0.97
CA GLN A 91 14.73 13.43 -2.36
C GLN A 91 15.14 12.08 -2.97
N THR A 92 16.18 11.45 -2.44
CA THR A 92 16.64 10.14 -2.89
C THR A 92 15.82 8.98 -2.32
N LEU A 93 15.03 9.23 -1.26
CA LEU A 93 14.34 8.20 -0.50
C LEU A 93 12.87 8.07 -0.92
N LEU A 94 12.37 6.83 -0.87
CA LEU A 94 10.94 6.53 -0.98
C LEU A 94 10.22 6.94 0.30
N ASN A 95 8.93 7.25 0.20
CA ASN A 95 8.11 7.60 1.37
C ASN A 95 8.17 6.51 2.47
N THR A 96 8.28 5.24 2.09
CA THR A 96 8.42 4.10 3.03
C THR A 96 9.77 4.02 3.72
N ASP A 97 10.81 4.60 3.16
CA ASP A 97 12.17 4.52 3.71
C ASP A 97 12.49 5.73 4.60
N ILE A 98 11.71 6.80 4.48
CA ILE A 98 11.87 8.01 5.28
C ILE A 98 11.88 7.73 6.78
N PRO A 99 10.99 6.90 7.38
CA PRO A 99 11.04 6.62 8.81
C PRO A 99 12.33 5.94 9.30
N CYS A 100 13.04 5.24 8.40
CA CYS A 100 14.33 4.63 8.70
C CYS A 100 15.40 5.71 8.88
N ASN A 101 15.41 6.74 8.04
CA ASN A 101 16.44 7.78 8.01
C ASN A 101 16.06 9.05 8.79
N TYR A 102 14.76 9.28 8.99
CA TYR A 102 14.20 10.48 9.60
C TYR A 102 13.25 10.11 10.74
N MET A 103 13.24 10.96 11.77
CA MET A 103 12.31 10.89 12.88
C MET A 103 11.29 12.01 12.74
N TYR A 104 10.01 11.66 12.92
CA TYR A 104 8.94 12.64 12.95
C TYR A 104 8.77 13.20 14.36
N ASP A 105 8.99 14.51 14.53
CA ASP A 105 8.91 15.21 15.80
C ASP A 105 8.26 16.59 15.62
N ARG A 106 7.27 16.92 16.44
CA ARG A 106 6.54 18.21 16.42
C ARG A 106 6.14 18.66 15.02
N ASN A 107 5.47 17.78 14.28
CA ASN A 107 5.02 17.97 12.90
C ASN A 107 6.12 18.13 11.83
N ASN A 108 7.38 17.87 12.16
CA ASN A 108 8.49 17.99 11.22
C ASN A 108 9.35 16.72 11.18
N TRP A 109 9.90 16.43 10.02
CA TRP A 109 10.89 15.38 9.85
C TRP A 109 12.29 15.92 10.18
N LYS A 110 13.03 15.19 11.00
CA LYS A 110 14.42 15.50 11.36
C LYS A 110 15.31 14.31 11.06
N LYS A 111 16.53 14.55 10.58
CA LYS A 111 17.52 13.47 10.37
C LYS A 111 17.70 12.68 11.66
N ARG A 112 17.60 11.36 11.54
CA ARG A 112 17.72 10.44 12.66
C ARG A 112 19.20 10.37 13.10
N LYS A 113 19.42 10.31 14.42
CA LYS A 113 20.76 10.23 15.01
C LYS A 113 21.12 8.83 15.53
N ARG A 114 20.13 7.98 15.77
CA ARG A 114 20.28 6.60 16.29
C ARG A 114 19.79 5.62 15.25
N ASP A 115 20.49 4.51 15.09
CA ASP A 115 20.10 3.46 14.14
C ASP A 115 19.04 2.53 14.75
N ASP A 116 17.83 3.06 14.91
CA ASP A 116 16.68 2.28 15.38
C ASP A 116 16.03 1.55 14.20
N LYS A 117 15.86 0.24 14.36
CA LYS A 117 15.21 -0.63 13.38
C LYS A 117 13.71 -0.31 13.26
N ILE A 118 13.33 0.41 12.21
CA ILE A 118 11.94 0.80 11.93
C ILE A 118 11.54 0.32 10.55
N VAL A 119 10.30 -0.17 10.42
CA VAL A 119 9.70 -0.51 9.13
C VAL A 119 8.44 0.31 8.94
N ALA A 120 8.38 1.07 7.84
CA ALA A 120 7.18 1.80 7.50
C ALA A 120 6.18 0.91 6.75
N ARG A 121 4.89 1.12 7.00
CA ARG A 121 3.78 0.48 6.26
C ARG A 121 2.75 1.52 5.87
N LEU A 122 2.41 1.60 4.59
CA LEU A 122 1.26 2.38 4.15
C LEU A 122 -0.03 1.68 4.57
N TYR A 123 -1.07 2.44 4.90
CA TYR A 123 -2.38 1.87 5.23
C TYR A 123 -2.89 0.94 4.11
N VAL A 124 -3.57 -0.12 4.53
CA VAL A 124 -4.33 -0.98 3.61
C VAL A 124 -5.50 -0.14 3.09
N LEU A 125 -5.67 -0.13 1.78
CA LEU A 125 -6.71 0.63 1.10
C LEU A 125 -7.78 -0.33 0.58
N ASN A 126 -9.03 0.15 0.56
CA ASN A 126 -10.11 -0.55 -0.11
C ASN A 126 -9.91 -0.45 -1.63
N VAL A 127 -10.05 -1.56 -2.35
CA VAL A 127 -9.93 -1.62 -3.82
C VAL A 127 -10.94 -0.71 -4.52
N LYS A 128 -12.11 -0.45 -3.90
CA LYS A 128 -13.11 0.49 -4.42
C LYS A 128 -12.60 1.93 -4.49
N ASP A 129 -11.58 2.27 -3.70
CA ASP A 129 -11.00 3.62 -3.59
C ASP A 129 -9.86 3.77 -4.61
N ALA A 130 -10.19 3.65 -5.90
CA ALA A 130 -9.24 3.47 -7.00
C ALA A 130 -8.13 4.53 -7.03
N GLU A 131 -8.48 5.82 -6.93
CA GLU A 131 -7.48 6.90 -6.97
C GLU A 131 -6.52 6.86 -5.77
N ARG A 132 -7.00 6.49 -4.57
CA ARG A 132 -6.12 6.30 -3.40
C ARG A 132 -5.21 5.10 -3.60
N PHE A 133 -5.70 4.04 -4.22
CA PHE A 133 -4.89 2.87 -4.56
C PHE A 133 -3.72 3.25 -5.50
N TYR A 134 -3.99 4.00 -6.58
CA TYR A 134 -2.94 4.47 -7.49
C TYR A 134 -1.99 5.47 -6.82
N LEU A 135 -2.49 6.34 -5.93
CA LEU A 135 -1.63 7.19 -5.11
C LEU A 135 -0.68 6.37 -4.24
N ARG A 136 -1.17 5.31 -3.56
CA ARG A 136 -0.33 4.40 -2.77
C ARG A 136 0.74 3.75 -3.63
N MET A 137 0.40 3.32 -4.85
CA MET A 137 1.38 2.77 -5.80
C MET A 137 2.46 3.80 -6.13
N LEU A 138 2.10 5.05 -6.42
CA LEU A 138 3.07 6.11 -6.70
C LEU A 138 3.97 6.39 -5.49
N LEU A 139 3.42 6.42 -4.27
CA LEU A 139 4.21 6.64 -3.04
C LEU A 139 5.22 5.52 -2.76
N LEU A 140 4.99 4.31 -3.29
CA LEU A 140 5.91 3.17 -3.16
C LEU A 140 7.05 3.20 -4.17
N HIS A 141 6.92 3.93 -5.29
CA HIS A 141 7.86 3.85 -6.42
C HIS A 141 8.49 5.19 -6.78
N VAL A 142 7.91 6.32 -6.36
CA VAL A 142 8.41 7.67 -6.69
C VAL A 142 9.14 8.25 -5.48
N PRO A 143 10.49 8.30 -5.51
CA PRO A 143 11.27 8.97 -4.47
C PRO A 143 11.13 10.49 -4.57
N GLY A 144 11.35 11.17 -3.45
CA GLY A 144 11.53 12.62 -3.41
C GLY A 144 10.36 13.47 -3.89
N ALA A 145 9.12 12.96 -3.87
CA ALA A 145 7.99 13.75 -4.33
C ALA A 145 7.78 14.99 -3.45
N ALA A 146 7.77 16.16 -4.06
CA ALA A 146 7.63 17.44 -3.33
C ALA A 146 6.17 17.93 -3.21
N SER A 147 5.21 17.27 -3.89
CA SER A 147 3.79 17.60 -3.84
C SER A 147 2.92 16.52 -4.50
N PHE A 148 1.60 16.58 -4.30
CA PHE A 148 0.64 15.79 -5.08
C PHE A 148 0.72 16.05 -6.59
N LYS A 149 1.08 17.29 -6.98
CA LYS A 149 1.27 17.65 -8.40
C LYS A 149 2.50 16.94 -8.97
N PHE A 150 3.58 16.85 -8.20
CA PHE A 150 4.79 16.12 -8.59
C PHE A 150 4.51 14.63 -8.79
N LEU A 151 3.73 14.01 -7.89
CA LEU A 151 3.31 12.61 -8.06
C LEU A 151 2.52 12.38 -9.35
N ARG A 152 1.80 13.38 -9.86
CA ARG A 152 1.08 13.31 -11.14
C ARG A 152 1.92 13.71 -12.36
N MET A 153 3.17 14.14 -12.17
CA MET A 153 4.02 14.59 -13.25
C MET A 153 4.89 13.44 -13.78
N VAL A 154 4.82 13.12 -15.06
CA VAL A 154 5.69 12.13 -15.73
C VAL A 154 6.29 12.78 -16.96
N VAL A 155 7.63 12.80 -17.09
CA VAL A 155 8.34 13.41 -18.24
C VAL A 155 7.81 14.83 -18.53
N ASN A 156 7.76 15.68 -17.49
CA ASN A 156 7.25 17.07 -17.55
C ASN A 156 5.77 17.26 -17.96
N VAL A 157 4.99 16.19 -18.12
CA VAL A 157 3.54 16.26 -18.35
C VAL A 157 2.81 15.98 -17.04
N ILE A 158 1.85 16.83 -16.69
CA ILE A 158 1.00 16.68 -15.49
C ILE A 158 -0.30 16.01 -15.93
N TYR A 159 -0.58 14.84 -15.35
CA TYR A 159 -1.84 14.13 -15.60
C TYR A 159 -2.93 14.54 -14.60
N ASP A 160 -4.19 14.36 -14.99
CA ASP A 160 -5.32 14.71 -14.16
C ASP A 160 -5.46 13.77 -12.97
N THR A 161 -5.30 12.46 -13.22
CA THR A 161 -5.50 11.38 -12.25
C THR A 161 -4.19 10.70 -11.84
N PHE A 162 -4.19 10.11 -10.64
CA PHE A 162 -3.06 9.29 -10.20
C PHE A 162 -2.97 7.99 -11.01
N LYS A 163 -4.11 7.46 -11.50
CA LYS A 163 -4.14 6.32 -12.41
C LYS A 163 -3.31 6.56 -13.67
N GLN A 164 -3.58 7.65 -14.39
CA GLN A 164 -2.85 8.00 -15.61
C GLN A 164 -1.35 8.20 -15.32
N ALA A 165 -1.03 8.90 -14.24
CA ALA A 165 0.36 9.11 -13.84
C ALA A 165 1.10 7.81 -13.48
N ALA A 166 0.40 6.80 -12.95
CA ALA A 166 0.96 5.47 -12.71
C ALA A 166 1.10 4.67 -14.01
N PHE A 167 0.13 4.75 -14.91
CA PHE A 167 0.16 4.13 -16.23
C PHE A 167 1.35 4.62 -17.06
N HIS A 168 1.52 5.95 -17.18
CA HIS A 168 2.64 6.54 -17.92
C HIS A 168 4.02 6.32 -17.26
N ARG A 169 4.05 5.88 -16.00
CA ARG A 169 5.27 5.42 -15.33
C ARG A 169 5.53 3.92 -15.51
N HIS A 170 4.71 3.23 -16.31
CA HIS A 170 4.76 1.78 -16.50
C HIS A 170 4.60 0.99 -15.20
N LEU A 171 3.87 1.55 -14.21
CA LEU A 171 3.51 0.84 -12.98
C LEU A 171 2.23 0.02 -13.11
N LEU A 172 1.51 0.22 -14.22
CA LEU A 172 0.30 -0.52 -14.59
C LEU A 172 0.56 -1.13 -15.97
N ASN A 173 0.23 -2.41 -16.11
CA ASN A 173 0.19 -3.04 -17.43
C ASN A 173 -1.06 -2.55 -18.17
N SER A 174 -0.99 -2.44 -19.49
CA SER A 174 -2.18 -2.18 -20.30
C SER A 174 -3.08 -3.41 -20.24
N ASP A 175 -4.36 -3.20 -19.93
CA ASP A 175 -5.37 -4.27 -20.05
C ASP A 175 -5.49 -4.77 -21.50
N GLU A 176 -4.95 -4.01 -22.48
CA GLU A 176 -4.91 -4.38 -23.89
C GLU A 176 -4.17 -5.69 -24.16
N GLU A 177 -3.16 -6.06 -23.38
CA GLU A 177 -2.48 -7.35 -23.57
C GLU A 177 -3.39 -8.53 -23.21
N TRP A 178 -4.22 -8.35 -22.19
CA TRP A 178 -5.23 -9.33 -21.76
C TRP A 178 -6.39 -9.38 -22.73
N ASP A 179 -6.92 -8.23 -23.16
CA ASP A 179 -7.97 -8.14 -24.16
C ASP A 179 -7.52 -8.72 -25.50
N HIS A 180 -6.27 -8.48 -25.91
CA HIS A 180 -5.69 -9.08 -27.11
C HIS A 180 -5.51 -10.60 -26.96
N CYS A 181 -5.07 -11.11 -25.81
CA CYS A 181 -5.02 -12.55 -25.55
C CYS A 181 -6.41 -13.21 -25.56
N LEU A 182 -7.43 -12.54 -25.00
CA LEU A 182 -8.81 -13.01 -25.00
C LEU A 182 -9.44 -12.95 -26.40
N HIS A 183 -9.14 -11.90 -27.19
CA HIS A 183 -9.58 -11.81 -28.58
C HIS A 183 -8.89 -12.84 -29.49
N LEU A 184 -7.58 -13.04 -29.33
CA LEU A 184 -6.82 -14.03 -30.10
C LEU A 184 -7.25 -15.46 -29.78
N SER A 185 -7.51 -15.78 -28.50
CA SER A 185 -8.00 -17.11 -28.11
C SER A 185 -9.41 -17.40 -28.65
N ASN A 186 -10.26 -16.36 -28.79
CA ASN A 186 -11.57 -16.47 -29.42
C ASN A 186 -11.50 -16.59 -30.95
N ALA A 187 -10.51 -15.96 -31.60
CA ALA A 187 -10.35 -15.97 -33.06
C ALA A 187 -9.53 -17.15 -33.60
N LYS A 188 -8.66 -17.75 -32.79
CA LYS A 188 -7.79 -18.89 -33.16
C LYS A 188 -7.89 -20.00 -32.12
N ALA A 189 -9.06 -20.62 -32.02
CA ALA A 189 -9.23 -21.81 -31.21
C ALA A 189 -8.65 -23.05 -31.94
N THR A 190 -7.36 -23.31 -31.79
CA THR A 190 -6.79 -24.66 -31.94
C THR A 190 -6.48 -25.24 -30.57
N SER A 191 -6.93 -26.48 -30.33
CA SER A 191 -6.93 -27.15 -29.01
C SER A 191 -5.56 -27.24 -28.31
N SER A 192 -4.46 -26.98 -29.01
CA SER A 192 -3.09 -26.94 -28.48
C SER A 192 -2.76 -25.63 -27.75
N ASP A 193 -3.34 -24.50 -28.17
CA ASP A 193 -2.92 -23.18 -27.68
C ASP A 193 -3.52 -22.85 -26.31
N LEU A 194 -4.70 -23.40 -26.00
CA LEU A 194 -5.37 -23.26 -24.70
C LEU A 194 -4.54 -23.81 -23.52
N ARG A 195 -3.58 -24.71 -23.77
CA ARG A 195 -2.68 -25.25 -22.73
C ARG A 195 -1.56 -24.30 -22.33
N LEU A 196 -1.17 -23.37 -23.22
CA LEU A 196 -0.13 -22.38 -22.91
C LEU A 196 -0.69 -21.28 -22.00
N TYR A 197 -1.96 -20.90 -22.21
CA TYR A 197 -2.64 -19.86 -21.44
C TYR A 197 -2.92 -20.25 -19.98
N SER A 198 -3.10 -21.55 -19.67
CA SER A 198 -3.34 -22.01 -18.29
C SER A 198 -2.09 -22.03 -17.41
N VAL A 199 -0.89 -21.87 -17.98
CA VAL A 199 0.40 -21.87 -17.26
C VAL A 199 0.80 -20.45 -16.80
N LEU A 200 0.15 -19.42 -17.34
CA LEU A 200 0.33 -18.01 -16.96
C LEU A 200 -0.73 -17.49 -15.96
N LEU A 201 -1.64 -18.38 -15.52
CA LEU A 201 -2.61 -18.16 -14.43
C LEU A 201 -2.01 -18.61 -13.09
#